data_AF-A0A3D1VQH4-F1
#
_entry.id   AF-A0A3D1VQH4-F1
#
_cell.length_a   1.000
_cell.length_b   1.000
_cell.length_c   1.000
_cell.angle_alpha   90.00
_cell.angle_beta   90.00
_cell.angle_gamma   90.00
#
_symmetry.space_group_name_H-M   'P 1'
#
loop_
_entity.id
_entity.type
_entity.pdbx_description
1 polymer ?
#
loop_
_entity_poly.entity_id
_entity_poly.type
_entity_poly.pdbx_seq_one_letter_code
_entity_poly.pdbx_strand_id
1 'polypeptide(L)'
;MHKISIPLLIVGILSLGCDSTEQLSRVEREIGDLKIEVFKLRRQIEDTQEIARNEQKSDQDFRTQGRRFQADLQSSLTELTEATKALNARLAVPAKNNSLVTSDDKSSGDSIVTQADQTQSSIQNIPNTNPSNVSKTDESSFNAAVLDYNRGNYSVASTALKNYIEAYPTSSNKPSALFFLGLCFYNTKTFDSAQVVFEQIIREVPSSSQFLPAKLKRAQCLLRQNLKPAAIKAFRELTEGFAGTQEAKIAQQELDDLGVS
;
A
#
# COMPACT_ATOMS: atom_id res chain seq x y z
N MET A 1 76.25 -21.24 65.07
CA MET A 1 75.63 -20.99 63.76
C MET A 1 74.11 -20.96 63.94
N HIS A 2 73.47 -19.86 63.50
CA HIS A 2 72.05 -19.71 63.10
C HIS A 2 70.95 -20.23 64.07
N LYS A 3 70.36 -19.32 64.88
CA LYS A 3 69.10 -18.57 64.62
C LYS A 3 67.84 -19.46 64.71
N ILE A 4 66.97 -19.18 65.69
CA ILE A 4 65.55 -18.85 65.46
C ILE A 4 65.14 -17.91 66.62
N SER A 5 64.92 -16.65 66.25
CA SER A 5 64.32 -15.62 67.08
C SER A 5 62.83 -15.67 66.83
N ILE A 6 62.03 -15.75 67.90
CA ILE A 6 60.58 -15.53 67.84
C ILE A 6 60.34 -14.19 68.53
N PRO A 7 59.85 -13.18 67.80
CA PRO A 7 58.99 -12.19 68.43
C PRO A 7 57.70 -11.97 67.62
N LEU A 8 56.59 -12.14 68.35
CA LEU A 8 55.53 -11.15 68.48
C LEU A 8 54.88 -10.63 67.17
N LEU A 9 53.86 -11.35 66.70
CA LEU A 9 52.87 -10.82 65.75
C LEU A 9 51.63 -10.36 66.52
N ILE A 10 51.73 -9.20 67.15
CA ILE A 10 50.59 -8.38 67.56
C ILE A 10 50.91 -6.96 67.12
N VAL A 11 49.88 -6.27 66.61
CA VAL A 11 49.83 -4.88 66.13
C VAL A 11 49.82 -4.77 64.60
N GLY A 12 48.61 -4.62 64.06
CA GLY A 12 48.36 -4.33 62.66
C GLY A 12 46.87 -4.22 62.34
N ILE A 13 46.06 -3.64 63.25
CA ILE A 13 44.67 -3.26 62.97
C ILE A 13 44.55 -1.79 63.37
N LEU A 14 43.92 -0.99 62.48
CA LEU A 14 43.57 0.44 62.57
C LEU A 14 44.53 1.41 61.87
N SER A 15 44.38 1.58 60.56
CA SER A 15 44.60 2.89 59.88
C SER A 15 44.27 2.93 58.36
N LEU A 16 43.39 2.07 57.83
CA LEU A 16 42.92 2.21 56.44
C LEU A 16 41.39 2.20 56.40
N GLY A 17 40.80 3.33 56.79
CA GLY A 17 39.36 3.58 56.70
C GLY A 17 39.11 5.04 56.34
N CYS A 18 39.27 5.40 55.06
CA CYS A 18 38.65 6.60 54.48
C CYS A 18 38.69 6.68 52.94
N ASP A 19 39.44 5.85 52.21
CA ASP A 19 39.56 6.00 50.74
C ASP A 19 38.65 5.04 49.92
N SER A 20 38.26 3.91 50.49
CA SER A 20 37.46 2.87 49.79
C SER A 20 35.96 3.18 49.73
N THR A 21 35.44 4.05 50.59
CA THR A 21 34.01 4.39 50.67
C THR A 21 33.59 5.35 49.56
N GLU A 22 34.48 6.23 49.12
CA GLU A 22 34.20 7.15 48.01
C GLU A 22 34.13 6.41 46.66
N GLN A 23 35.05 5.45 46.42
CA GLN A 23 35.08 4.68 45.18
C GLN A 23 33.91 3.69 45.05
N LEU A 24 33.46 3.09 46.15
CA LEU A 24 32.30 2.17 46.14
C LEU A 24 30.99 2.91 45.80
N SER A 25 30.82 4.13 46.33
CA SER A 25 29.64 4.98 46.05
C SER A 25 29.59 5.52 44.61
N ARG A 26 30.73 5.59 43.93
CA ARG A 26 30.83 5.99 42.51
C ARG A 26 30.44 4.83 41.59
N VAL A 27 30.91 3.63 41.92
CA VAL A 27 30.56 2.40 41.18
C VAL A 27 29.08 2.03 41.36
N GLU A 28 28.49 2.21 42.55
CA GLU A 28 27.04 2.01 42.74
C GLU A 28 26.18 3.01 41.97
N ARG A 29 26.64 4.26 41.83
CA ARG A 29 25.98 5.26 40.98
C ARG A 29 26.08 4.92 39.50
N GLU A 30 27.26 4.53 39.03
CA GLU A 30 27.46 4.11 37.63
C GLU A 30 26.65 2.85 37.30
N ILE A 31 26.56 1.87 38.20
CA ILE A 31 25.70 0.68 38.04
C ILE A 31 24.20 1.06 38.07
N GLY A 32 23.83 2.07 38.87
CA GLY A 32 22.48 2.61 38.92
C GLY A 32 22.07 3.24 37.59
N ASP A 33 22.92 4.08 37.02
CA ASP A 33 22.68 4.75 35.74
C ASP A 33 22.69 3.75 34.57
N LEU A 34 23.62 2.77 34.58
CA LEU A 34 23.66 1.72 33.57
C LEU A 34 22.40 0.84 33.59
N LYS A 35 21.83 0.56 34.77
CA LYS A 35 20.57 -0.18 34.90
C LYS A 35 19.40 0.60 34.34
N ILE A 36 19.35 1.92 34.52
CA ILE A 36 18.31 2.79 33.95
C ILE A 36 18.43 2.80 32.42
N GLU A 37 19.64 2.87 31.89
CA GLU A 37 19.88 2.88 30.44
C GLU A 37 19.54 1.54 29.78
N VAL A 38 19.92 0.41 30.40
CA VAL A 38 19.52 -0.93 29.96
C VAL A 38 18.00 -1.12 30.04
N PHE A 39 17.34 -0.55 31.05
CA PHE A 39 15.88 -0.61 31.17
C PHE A 39 15.20 0.24 30.09
N LYS A 40 15.73 1.42 29.77
CA LYS A 40 15.27 2.25 28.64
C LYS A 40 15.48 1.56 27.30
N LEU A 41 16.65 0.95 27.08
CA LEU A 41 16.97 0.19 25.87
C LEU A 41 16.05 -1.02 25.68
N ARG A 42 15.79 -1.79 26.75
CA ARG A 42 14.87 -2.93 26.68
C ARG A 42 13.45 -2.49 26.35
N ARG A 43 12.98 -1.40 26.95
CA ARG A 43 11.67 -0.81 26.65
C ARG A 43 11.61 -0.29 25.20
N GLN A 44 12.64 0.38 24.72
CA GLN A 44 12.74 0.82 23.32
C GLN A 44 12.69 -0.36 22.35
N ILE A 45 13.37 -1.47 22.65
CA ILE A 45 13.35 -2.67 21.80
C ILE A 45 11.93 -3.28 21.76
N GLU A 46 11.22 -3.28 22.89
CA GLU A 46 9.87 -3.83 23.00
C GLU A 46 8.84 -2.96 22.27
N ASP A 47 8.91 -1.63 22.44
CA ASP A 47 8.05 -0.67 21.74
C ASP A 47 8.33 -0.68 20.22
N THR A 48 9.59 -0.76 19.80
CA THR A 48 9.97 -0.84 18.37
C THR A 48 9.51 -2.15 17.75
N GLN A 49 9.58 -3.27 18.47
CA GLN A 49 9.04 -4.54 18.00
C GLN A 49 7.51 -4.51 17.90
N GLU A 50 6.82 -3.78 18.77
CA GLU A 50 5.37 -3.66 18.73
C GLU A 50 4.90 -2.82 17.53
N ILE A 51 5.58 -1.72 17.24
CA ILE A 51 5.32 -0.87 16.06
C ILE A 51 5.57 -1.66 14.77
N ALA A 52 6.72 -2.34 14.66
CA ALA A 52 7.02 -3.19 13.51
C ALA A 52 6.00 -4.33 13.34
N ARG A 53 5.50 -4.91 14.44
CA ARG A 53 4.43 -5.91 14.39
C ARG A 53 3.10 -5.30 13.93
N ASN A 54 2.75 -4.10 14.37
CA ASN A 54 1.50 -3.46 13.96
C ASN A 54 1.52 -3.03 12.49
N GLU A 55 2.65 -2.50 11.99
CA GLU A 55 2.82 -2.24 10.55
C GLU A 55 2.77 -3.53 9.74
N GLN A 56 3.50 -4.56 10.16
CA GLN A 56 3.50 -5.86 9.49
C GLN A 56 2.12 -6.54 9.53
N LYS A 57 1.35 -6.33 10.60
CA LYS A 57 -0.01 -6.85 10.73
C LYS A 57 -0.98 -6.09 9.83
N SER A 58 -0.85 -4.76 9.71
CA SER A 58 -1.63 -3.96 8.76
C SER A 58 -1.32 -4.35 7.31
N ASP A 59 -0.05 -4.53 6.96
CA ASP A 59 0.37 -5.01 5.64
C ASP A 59 -0.12 -6.44 5.37
N GLN A 60 -0.10 -7.30 6.39
CA GLN A 60 -0.59 -8.67 6.29
C GLN A 60 -2.11 -8.73 6.15
N ASP A 61 -2.84 -7.88 6.86
CA ASP A 61 -4.30 -7.80 6.79
C ASP A 61 -4.73 -7.27 5.43
N PHE A 62 -4.07 -6.24 4.89
CA PHE A 62 -4.30 -5.74 3.54
C PHE A 62 -4.01 -6.81 2.48
N ARG A 63 -2.89 -7.54 2.60
CA ARG A 63 -2.56 -8.66 1.70
C ARG A 63 -3.56 -9.80 1.79
N THR A 64 -4.03 -10.11 2.99
CA THR A 64 -4.98 -11.21 3.23
C THR A 64 -6.37 -10.84 2.72
N GLN A 65 -6.78 -9.58 2.90
CA GLN A 65 -8.01 -9.06 2.34
C GLN A 65 -7.96 -9.03 0.81
N GLY A 66 -6.83 -8.63 0.22
CA GLY A 66 -6.61 -8.72 -1.23
C GLY A 66 -6.70 -10.15 -1.77
N ARG A 67 -6.14 -11.14 -1.06
CA ARG A 67 -6.27 -12.56 -1.45
C ARG A 67 -7.69 -13.08 -1.34
N ARG A 68 -8.44 -12.69 -0.31
CA ARG A 68 -9.85 -13.07 -0.14
C ARG A 68 -10.71 -12.47 -1.24
N PHE A 69 -10.54 -11.17 -1.49
CA PHE A 69 -11.21 -10.50 -2.59
C PHE A 69 -10.89 -11.14 -3.95
N GLN A 70 -9.63 -11.51 -4.18
CA GLN A 70 -9.22 -12.23 -5.39
C GLN A 70 -9.89 -13.61 -5.52
N ALA A 71 -10.02 -14.36 -4.41
CA ALA A 71 -10.71 -15.65 -4.40
C ALA A 71 -12.22 -15.50 -4.65
N ASP A 72 -12.85 -14.48 -4.03
CA ASP A 72 -14.26 -14.17 -4.23
C ASP A 72 -14.54 -13.77 -5.68
N LEU A 73 -13.69 -12.91 -6.26
CA LEU A 73 -13.79 -12.52 -7.66
C LEU A 73 -13.66 -13.72 -8.60
N GLN A 74 -12.70 -14.62 -8.33
CA GLN A 74 -12.53 -15.84 -9.12
C GLN A 74 -13.75 -16.77 -9.03
N SER A 75 -14.36 -16.86 -7.85
CA SER A 75 -15.61 -17.61 -7.64
C SER A 75 -16.75 -17.02 -8.48
N SER A 76 -16.95 -15.70 -8.42
CA SER A 76 -17.99 -15.01 -9.20
C SER A 76 -17.81 -15.16 -10.71
N LEU A 77 -16.57 -15.15 -11.21
CA LEU A 77 -16.30 -15.40 -12.64
C LEU A 77 -16.65 -16.82 -13.06
N THR A 78 -16.38 -17.79 -12.19
CA THR A 78 -16.73 -19.20 -12.43
C THR A 78 -18.24 -19.37 -12.48
N GLU A 79 -18.96 -18.77 -11.53
CA GLU A 79 -20.42 -18.79 -11.46
C GLU A 79 -21.07 -18.13 -12.68
N LEU A 80 -20.54 -16.99 -13.13
CA LEU A 80 -21.02 -16.32 -14.34
C LEU A 80 -20.78 -17.18 -15.60
N THR A 81 -19.63 -17.87 -15.66
CA THR A 81 -19.31 -18.79 -16.76
C THR A 81 -20.27 -19.98 -16.79
N GLU A 82 -20.64 -20.52 -15.62
CA GLU A 82 -21.64 -21.58 -15.53
C GLU A 82 -23.04 -21.09 -15.90
N ALA A 83 -23.44 -19.91 -15.42
CA ALA A 83 -24.73 -19.30 -15.74
C ALA A 83 -24.88 -19.03 -17.25
N THR A 84 -23.83 -18.51 -17.89
CA THR A 84 -23.81 -18.29 -19.34
C THR A 84 -23.84 -19.60 -20.13
N LYS A 85 -23.13 -20.63 -19.68
CA LYS A 85 -23.18 -21.97 -20.29
C LYS A 85 -24.57 -22.59 -20.18
N ALA A 86 -25.23 -22.47 -19.03
CA ALA A 86 -26.60 -22.93 -18.82
C ALA A 86 -27.61 -22.18 -19.69
N LEU A 87 -27.43 -20.87 -19.85
CA LEU A 87 -28.27 -20.05 -20.73
C LEU A 87 -28.08 -20.42 -22.21
N ASN A 88 -26.83 -20.58 -22.66
CA ASN A 88 -26.52 -21.03 -24.01
C ASN A 88 -27.09 -22.43 -24.31
N ALA A 89 -27.05 -23.36 -23.35
CA ALA A 89 -27.65 -24.67 -23.49
C ALA A 89 -29.19 -24.62 -23.61
N ARG A 90 -29.84 -23.65 -22.95
CA ARG A 90 -31.30 -23.41 -23.07
C ARG A 90 -31.69 -22.74 -24.39
N LEU A 91 -30.79 -21.93 -24.97
CA LEU A 91 -30.98 -21.30 -26.29
C LEU A 91 -30.71 -22.29 -27.44
N ALA A 92 -29.90 -23.32 -27.22
CA ALA A 92 -29.67 -24.41 -28.17
C ALA A 92 -30.84 -25.42 -28.17
N VAL A 93 -32.05 -24.98 -28.51
CA VAL A 93 -33.15 -25.88 -28.88
C VAL A 93 -33.03 -26.18 -30.39
N PRO A 94 -33.08 -27.45 -30.83
CA PRO A 94 -33.09 -27.76 -32.26
C PRO A 94 -34.42 -27.30 -32.86
N ALA A 95 -34.36 -26.30 -33.74
CA ALA A 95 -35.49 -25.87 -34.54
C ALA A 95 -35.97 -27.04 -35.42
N LYS A 96 -37.06 -27.68 -35.03
CA LYS A 96 -37.70 -28.76 -35.78
C LYS A 96 -39.17 -28.42 -36.03
N ASN A 97 -39.50 -28.40 -37.32
CA ASN A 97 -40.81 -28.26 -37.99
C ASN A 97 -41.31 -26.80 -38.07
N ASN A 98 -41.73 -26.28 -39.23
CA ASN A 98 -42.63 -26.91 -40.20
C ASN A 98 -42.56 -26.21 -41.57
N SER A 99 -42.39 -26.96 -42.67
CA SER A 99 -42.99 -26.62 -43.97
C SER A 99 -42.99 -27.87 -44.85
N LEU A 100 -44.18 -28.34 -45.19
CA LEU A 100 -44.41 -29.37 -46.20
C LEU A 100 -45.48 -28.85 -47.15
N VAL A 101 -45.34 -29.22 -48.43
CA VAL A 101 -46.28 -29.12 -49.58
C VAL A 101 -46.12 -27.83 -50.42
N THR A 102 -45.86 -27.82 -51.74
CA THR A 102 -45.54 -28.80 -52.82
C THR A 102 -45.06 -28.00 -54.06
N SER A 103 -44.18 -28.61 -54.86
CA SER A 103 -44.04 -28.57 -56.34
C SER A 103 -44.28 -27.27 -57.13
N ASP A 104 -43.27 -26.76 -57.84
CA ASP A 104 -43.13 -26.93 -59.31
C ASP A 104 -41.94 -26.14 -59.94
N ASP A 105 -41.19 -26.90 -60.71
CA ASP A 105 -40.31 -26.69 -61.88
C ASP A 105 -39.83 -25.30 -62.40
N LYS A 106 -38.54 -25.32 -62.81
CA LYS A 106 -37.83 -24.63 -63.92
C LYS A 106 -37.30 -23.19 -63.84
N SER A 107 -35.96 -23.16 -63.91
CA SER A 107 -35.15 -22.57 -65.00
C SER A 107 -34.67 -21.11 -64.90
N SER A 108 -33.34 -21.01 -64.80
CA SER A 108 -32.42 -20.14 -65.55
C SER A 108 -32.54 -18.62 -65.47
N GLY A 109 -31.42 -17.97 -65.21
CA GLY A 109 -31.11 -16.69 -65.86
C GLY A 109 -30.49 -15.61 -64.98
N ASP A 110 -29.17 -15.52 -65.07
CA ASP A 110 -28.44 -14.29 -65.41
C ASP A 110 -28.15 -13.21 -64.34
N SER A 111 -26.85 -12.96 -64.19
CA SER A 111 -26.14 -11.69 -63.91
C SER A 111 -26.56 -10.85 -62.67
N ILE A 112 -25.66 -10.29 -61.86
CA ILE A 112 -24.65 -9.29 -62.24
C ILE A 112 -23.51 -9.24 -61.19
N VAL A 113 -22.30 -9.19 -61.75
CA VAL A 113 -20.99 -8.83 -61.21
C VAL A 113 -20.97 -7.46 -60.50
N THR A 114 -20.08 -7.26 -59.52
CA THR A 114 -19.19 -6.07 -59.30
C THR A 114 -18.83 -5.98 -57.81
N GLN A 115 -17.74 -6.61 -57.35
CA GLN A 115 -16.38 -6.04 -57.20
C GLN A 115 -16.35 -4.67 -56.49
N ALA A 116 -15.81 -4.63 -55.27
CA ALA A 116 -14.53 -3.95 -54.95
C ALA A 116 -14.74 -2.46 -54.60
N ASP A 117 -14.00 -1.77 -53.75
CA ASP A 117 -12.98 -2.02 -52.73
C ASP A 117 -12.74 -0.61 -52.12
N GLN A 118 -12.18 -0.56 -50.91
CA GLN A 118 -11.41 0.55 -50.32
C GLN A 118 -12.04 1.73 -49.56
N THR A 119 -11.36 1.95 -48.42
CA THR A 119 -10.90 3.22 -47.81
C THR A 119 -11.77 4.01 -46.83
N GLN A 120 -11.49 3.76 -45.55
CA GLN A 120 -11.01 4.71 -44.52
C GLN A 120 -11.70 6.07 -44.29
N SER A 121 -12.05 6.24 -43.00
CA SER A 121 -11.99 7.45 -42.18
C SER A 121 -13.20 8.40 -42.20
N SER A 122 -14.03 8.34 -41.15
CA SER A 122 -13.96 9.28 -40.02
C SER A 122 -15.24 9.28 -39.16
N ILE A 123 -15.03 9.09 -37.85
CA ILE A 123 -15.72 9.74 -36.72
C ILE A 123 -17.25 9.65 -36.69
N GLN A 124 -17.75 8.76 -35.83
CA GLN A 124 -18.51 9.09 -34.61
C GLN A 124 -19.16 7.80 -34.11
N ASN A 125 -18.62 7.23 -33.04
CA ASN A 125 -19.42 6.38 -32.18
C ASN A 125 -19.05 6.70 -30.73
N ILE A 126 -19.84 7.61 -30.16
CA ILE A 126 -20.03 7.73 -28.73
C ILE A 126 -20.38 6.30 -28.25
N PRO A 127 -19.59 5.65 -27.39
CA PRO A 127 -20.03 4.39 -26.83
C PRO A 127 -21.23 4.73 -25.96
N ASN A 128 -22.41 4.33 -26.41
CA ASN A 128 -23.63 4.30 -25.63
C ASN A 128 -23.39 3.31 -24.47
N THR A 129 -22.77 3.79 -23.41
CA THR A 129 -22.41 2.97 -22.28
C THR A 129 -23.56 2.91 -21.31
N ASN A 130 -24.23 1.76 -21.31
CA ASN A 130 -24.97 1.31 -20.16
C ASN A 130 -24.08 1.48 -18.90
N PRO A 131 -24.45 2.30 -17.90
CA PRO A 131 -23.61 2.62 -16.75
C PRO A 131 -23.13 1.37 -15.98
N SER A 132 -23.90 0.28 -16.08
CA SER A 132 -23.56 -1.01 -15.46
C SER A 132 -22.37 -1.74 -16.11
N ASN A 133 -21.99 -1.43 -17.36
CA ASN A 133 -20.85 -2.06 -18.03
C ASN A 133 -19.55 -1.26 -17.87
N VAL A 134 -19.64 0.08 -17.79
CA VAL A 134 -18.49 0.95 -17.52
C VAL A 134 -17.99 0.76 -16.09
N SER A 135 -18.92 0.66 -15.13
CA SER A 135 -18.59 0.40 -13.71
C SER A 135 -18.01 -0.98 -13.43
N LYS A 136 -18.09 -1.93 -14.38
CA LYS A 136 -17.42 -3.24 -14.25
C LYS A 136 -16.05 -3.25 -14.92
N THR A 137 -15.94 -2.52 -16.03
CA THR A 137 -14.70 -2.40 -16.79
C THR A 137 -13.68 -1.52 -16.07
N ASP A 138 -14.12 -0.46 -15.40
CA ASP A 138 -13.27 0.39 -14.57
C ASP A 138 -12.75 -0.40 -13.35
N GLU A 139 -13.61 -1.11 -12.63
CA GLU A 139 -13.25 -1.93 -11.47
C GLU A 139 -12.24 -3.01 -11.86
N SER A 140 -12.46 -3.73 -12.96
CA SER A 140 -11.52 -4.74 -13.46
C SER A 140 -10.14 -4.15 -13.81
N SER A 141 -10.11 -2.97 -14.46
CA SER A 141 -8.87 -2.29 -14.84
C SER A 141 -8.08 -1.84 -13.61
N PHE A 142 -8.76 -1.28 -12.62
CA PHE A 142 -8.15 -0.89 -11.35
C PHE A 142 -7.59 -2.10 -10.59
N ASN A 143 -8.37 -3.17 -10.46
CA ASN A 143 -7.97 -4.38 -9.74
C ASN A 143 -6.75 -5.05 -10.38
N ALA A 144 -6.67 -5.08 -11.72
CA ALA A 144 -5.49 -5.59 -12.43
C ALA A 144 -4.23 -4.79 -12.08
N ALA A 145 -4.33 -3.45 -12.07
CA ALA A 145 -3.19 -2.60 -11.74
C ALA A 145 -2.74 -2.75 -10.27
N VAL A 146 -3.68 -2.91 -9.34
CA VAL A 146 -3.39 -3.19 -7.93
C VAL A 146 -2.74 -4.58 -7.76
N LEU A 147 -3.14 -5.57 -8.55
CA LEU A 147 -2.49 -6.88 -8.55
C LEU A 147 -1.02 -6.78 -8.98
N ASP A 148 -0.72 -5.99 -10.00
CA ASP A 148 0.67 -5.73 -10.41
C ASP A 148 1.46 -4.98 -9.33
N TYR A 149 0.85 -4.00 -8.65
CA TYR A 149 1.48 -3.34 -7.50
C TYR A 149 1.84 -4.36 -6.40
N ASN A 150 0.90 -5.24 -6.05
CA ASN A 150 1.10 -6.27 -5.01
C ASN A 150 2.16 -7.30 -5.39
N ARG A 151 2.39 -7.54 -6.68
CA ARG A 151 3.47 -8.38 -7.21
C ARG A 151 4.83 -7.68 -7.24
N GLY A 152 4.89 -6.39 -6.92
CA GLY A 152 6.10 -5.57 -7.01
C GLY A 152 6.38 -5.04 -8.41
N ASN A 153 5.46 -5.23 -9.36
CA ASN A 153 5.57 -4.75 -10.74
C ASN A 153 5.23 -3.25 -10.83
N TYR A 154 5.92 -2.40 -10.06
CA TYR A 154 5.56 -0.99 -9.88
C TYR A 154 5.55 -0.17 -11.18
N SER A 155 6.43 -0.49 -12.14
CA SER A 155 6.47 0.18 -13.45
C SER A 155 5.23 -0.14 -14.29
N VAL A 156 4.82 -1.41 -14.32
CA VAL A 156 3.60 -1.86 -15.02
C VAL A 156 2.36 -1.28 -14.34
N ALA A 157 2.29 -1.41 -13.00
CA ALA A 157 1.20 -0.88 -12.20
C ALA A 157 1.03 0.64 -12.38
N SER A 158 2.11 1.42 -12.31
CA SER A 158 2.03 2.87 -12.51
C SER A 158 1.52 3.26 -13.90
N THR A 159 1.90 2.52 -14.94
CA THR A 159 1.39 2.74 -16.30
C THR A 159 -0.09 2.43 -16.39
N ALA A 160 -0.52 1.28 -15.86
CA ALA A 160 -1.92 0.88 -15.83
C ALA A 160 -2.80 1.85 -15.02
N LEU A 161 -2.31 2.34 -13.88
CA LEU A 161 -3.01 3.30 -13.03
C LEU A 161 -3.14 4.68 -13.71
N LYS A 162 -2.12 5.15 -14.42
CA LYS A 162 -2.23 6.39 -15.22
C LYS A 162 -3.32 6.27 -16.28
N ASN A 163 -3.27 5.20 -17.07
CA ASN A 163 -4.28 4.93 -18.09
C ASN A 163 -5.68 4.83 -17.48
N TYR A 164 -5.80 4.22 -16.31
CA TYR A 164 -7.06 4.13 -15.57
C TYR A 164 -7.60 5.52 -15.16
N ILE A 165 -6.76 6.38 -14.60
CA ILE A 165 -7.16 7.73 -14.17
C ILE A 165 -7.59 8.59 -15.36
N GLU A 166 -6.92 8.45 -16.49
CA GLU A 166 -7.26 9.15 -17.74
C GLU A 166 -8.55 8.63 -18.37
N ALA A 167 -8.74 7.30 -18.40
CA ALA A 167 -9.92 6.68 -18.98
C ALA A 167 -11.18 6.86 -18.11
N TYR A 168 -11.02 6.93 -16.79
CA TYR A 168 -12.13 6.95 -15.83
C TYR A 168 -12.02 8.13 -14.83
N PRO A 169 -12.06 9.39 -15.30
CA PRO A 169 -11.81 10.58 -14.48
C PRO A 169 -12.87 10.85 -13.40
N THR A 170 -14.04 10.23 -13.52
CA THR A 170 -15.18 10.35 -12.58
C THR A 170 -15.42 9.08 -11.75
N SER A 171 -14.54 8.06 -11.84
CA SER A 171 -14.71 6.83 -11.07
C SER A 171 -14.56 7.10 -9.57
N SER A 172 -15.37 6.39 -8.76
CA SER A 172 -15.24 6.36 -7.30
C SER A 172 -13.89 5.83 -6.84
N ASN A 173 -13.21 5.01 -7.66
CA ASN A 173 -11.90 4.45 -7.38
C ASN A 173 -10.75 5.37 -7.79
N LYS A 174 -11.00 6.51 -8.44
CA LYS A 174 -9.95 7.47 -8.84
C LYS A 174 -9.03 7.88 -7.68
N PRO A 175 -9.51 8.20 -6.46
CA PRO A 175 -8.64 8.57 -5.34
C PRO A 175 -7.74 7.40 -4.91
N SER A 176 -8.26 6.18 -4.92
CA SER A 176 -7.50 4.95 -4.66
C SER A 176 -6.45 4.72 -5.76
N ALA A 177 -6.80 4.90 -7.03
CA ALA A 177 -5.88 4.76 -8.15
C ALA A 177 -4.73 5.77 -8.09
N LEU A 178 -5.02 7.03 -7.78
CA LEU A 178 -4.01 8.05 -7.51
C LEU A 178 -3.12 7.64 -6.33
N PHE A 179 -3.70 7.09 -5.26
CA PHE A 179 -2.92 6.66 -4.12
C PHE A 179 -1.95 5.51 -4.47
N PHE A 180 -2.42 4.47 -5.17
CA PHE A 180 -1.56 3.39 -5.65
C PHE A 180 -0.50 3.90 -6.64
N LEU A 181 -0.83 4.90 -7.47
CA LEU A 181 0.15 5.50 -8.39
C LEU A 181 1.26 6.20 -7.61
N GLY A 182 0.90 6.98 -6.59
CA GLY A 182 1.85 7.60 -5.67
C GLY A 182 2.72 6.56 -4.95
N LEU A 183 2.13 5.44 -4.52
CA LEU A 183 2.88 4.33 -3.93
C LEU A 183 3.82 3.65 -4.92
N CYS A 184 3.44 3.47 -6.19
CA CYS A 184 4.35 2.95 -7.22
C CYS A 184 5.59 3.84 -7.37
N PHE A 185 5.39 5.17 -7.40
CA PHE A 185 6.50 6.12 -7.45
C PHE A 185 7.35 6.09 -6.18
N TYR A 186 6.71 5.99 -5.01
CA TYR A 186 7.41 5.87 -3.73
C TYR A 186 8.30 4.62 -3.69
N ASN A 187 7.77 3.46 -4.10
CA ASN A 187 8.51 2.19 -4.10
C ASN A 187 9.64 2.16 -5.14
N THR A 188 9.49 2.89 -6.24
CA THR A 188 10.56 3.07 -7.25
C THR A 188 11.53 4.20 -6.88
N LYS A 189 11.41 4.78 -5.68
CA LYS A 189 12.25 5.87 -5.16
C LYS A 189 12.17 7.17 -5.98
N THR A 190 11.13 7.34 -6.79
CA THR A 190 10.86 8.56 -7.54
C THR A 190 10.02 9.52 -6.68
N PHE A 191 10.61 9.97 -5.57
CA PHE A 191 9.89 10.69 -4.51
C PHE A 191 9.30 12.03 -4.96
N ASP A 192 9.89 12.70 -5.96
CA ASP A 192 9.34 13.94 -6.52
C ASP A 192 8.00 13.67 -7.22
N SER A 193 7.95 12.60 -8.04
CA SER A 193 6.73 12.18 -8.71
C SER A 193 5.68 11.70 -7.72
N ALA A 194 6.09 10.94 -6.70
CA ALA A 194 5.20 10.48 -5.64
C ALA A 194 4.56 11.67 -4.88
N GLN A 195 5.36 12.67 -4.51
CA GLN A 195 4.88 13.87 -3.83
C GLN A 195 3.82 14.60 -4.67
N VAL A 196 4.06 14.77 -5.98
CA VAL A 196 3.09 15.44 -6.87
C VAL A 196 1.76 14.71 -6.91
N VAL A 197 1.78 13.37 -7.00
CA VAL A 197 0.55 12.56 -7.03
C VAL A 197 -0.19 12.62 -5.69
N PHE A 198 0.51 12.54 -4.55
CA PHE A 198 -0.14 12.67 -3.25
C PHE A 198 -0.71 14.08 -3.03
N GLU A 199 -0.01 15.12 -3.48
CA GLU A 199 -0.52 16.51 -3.49
C GLU A 199 -1.79 16.64 -4.34
N GLN A 200 -1.89 15.91 -5.45
CA GLN A 200 -3.09 15.89 -6.28
C GLN A 200 -4.29 15.38 -5.48
N ILE A 201 -4.15 14.30 -4.71
CA ILE A 201 -5.24 13.76 -3.86
C ILE A 201 -5.68 14.81 -2.83
N ILE A 202 -4.71 15.47 -2.19
CA ILE A 202 -4.96 16.46 -1.14
C ILE A 202 -5.73 17.67 -1.69
N ARG A 203 -5.41 18.12 -2.91
CA ARG A 203 -6.02 19.31 -3.52
C ARG A 203 -7.34 19.00 -4.23
N GLU A 204 -7.41 17.90 -4.97
CA GLU A 204 -8.54 17.59 -5.85
C GLU A 204 -9.59 16.73 -5.17
N VAL A 205 -9.22 15.89 -4.20
CA VAL A 205 -10.15 14.96 -3.54
C VAL A 205 -10.04 14.94 -2.01
N PRO A 206 -10.24 16.10 -1.35
CA PRO A 206 -10.06 16.23 0.10
C PRO A 206 -11.07 15.43 0.93
N SER A 207 -12.21 15.03 0.36
CA SER A 207 -13.23 14.22 1.03
C SER A 207 -12.99 12.71 0.92
N SER A 208 -11.96 12.27 0.20
CA SER A 208 -11.68 10.84 0.02
C SER A 208 -11.06 10.21 1.27
N SER A 209 -11.26 8.91 1.44
CA SER A 209 -10.56 8.12 2.48
C SER A 209 -9.04 8.18 2.33
N GLN A 210 -8.53 8.51 1.12
CA GLN A 210 -7.11 8.58 0.84
C GLN A 210 -6.49 9.92 1.22
N PHE A 211 -7.28 10.90 1.69
CA PHE A 211 -6.78 12.22 2.05
C PHE A 211 -5.70 12.19 3.14
N LEU A 212 -5.97 11.53 4.26
CA LEU A 212 -5.01 11.42 5.37
C LEU A 212 -3.82 10.53 5.02
N PRO A 213 -4.00 9.33 4.44
CA PRO A 213 -2.89 8.51 3.96
C PRO A 213 -2.00 9.25 2.95
N ALA A 214 -2.58 10.04 2.03
CA ALA A 214 -1.83 10.82 1.06
C ALA A 214 -1.02 11.94 1.71
N LYS A 215 -1.59 12.66 2.69
CA LYS A 215 -0.85 13.66 3.48
C LYS A 215 0.36 13.05 4.17
N LEU A 216 0.17 11.90 4.82
CA LEU A 216 1.25 11.19 5.51
C LEU A 216 2.34 10.76 4.51
N LYS A 217 1.95 10.10 3.41
CA LYS A 217 2.90 9.65 2.39
C LYS A 217 3.64 10.80 1.71
N ARG A 218 2.99 11.95 1.49
CA ARG A 218 3.63 13.18 1.01
C ARG A 218 4.70 13.67 1.99
N ALA A 219 4.41 13.71 3.29
CA ALA A 219 5.39 14.10 4.31
C ALA A 219 6.59 13.12 4.33
N GLN A 220 6.34 11.82 4.21
CA GLN A 220 7.40 10.81 4.06
C GLN A 220 8.22 11.01 2.77
N CYS A 221 7.60 11.41 1.65
CA CYS A 221 8.33 11.75 0.43
C CYS A 221 9.28 12.93 0.67
N LEU A 222 8.82 14.01 1.32
CA LEU A 222 9.66 15.17 1.65
C LEU A 222 10.87 14.75 2.50
N LEU A 223 10.66 13.85 3.46
CA LEU A 223 11.74 13.33 4.28
C LEU A 223 12.75 12.54 3.45
N ARG A 224 12.28 11.68 2.54
CA ARG A 224 13.13 10.89 1.63
C ARG A 224 13.87 11.74 0.59
N GLN A 225 13.37 12.94 0.27
CA GLN A 225 14.05 13.95 -0.55
C GLN A 225 15.08 14.78 0.23
N ASN A 226 15.34 14.48 1.51
CA ASN A 226 16.17 15.28 2.42
C ASN A 226 15.62 16.68 2.75
N LEU A 227 14.34 16.93 2.50
CA LEU A 227 13.67 18.19 2.85
C LEU A 227 13.10 18.12 4.28
N LYS A 228 13.97 17.85 5.26
CA LYS A 228 13.59 17.66 6.67
C LYS A 228 12.72 18.81 7.24
N PRO A 229 13.03 20.11 7.03
CA PRO A 229 12.18 21.19 7.54
C PRO A 229 10.75 21.17 6.99
N ALA A 230 10.60 20.85 5.70
CA ALA A 230 9.29 20.74 5.06
C ALA A 230 8.53 19.51 5.55
N ALA A 231 9.22 18.38 5.75
CA ALA A 231 8.64 17.16 6.30
C ALA A 231 8.12 17.38 7.73
N ILE A 232 8.91 18.00 8.61
CA ILE A 232 8.52 18.33 9.98
C ILE A 232 7.25 19.19 9.99
N LYS A 233 7.21 20.22 9.15
CA LYS A 233 6.01 21.06 9.02
C LYS A 233 4.79 20.23 8.61
N ALA A 234 4.94 19.37 7.60
CA ALA A 234 3.85 18.53 7.13
C ALA A 234 3.38 17.49 8.16
N PHE A 235 4.28 16.92 8.96
CA PHE A 235 3.92 16.02 10.05
C PHE A 235 3.21 16.77 11.20
N ARG A 236 3.64 17.98 11.55
CA ARG A 236 2.94 18.81 12.56
C ARG A 236 1.53 19.18 12.12
N GLU A 237 1.35 19.51 10.85
CA GLU A 237 0.01 19.76 10.29
C GLU A 237 -0.92 18.54 10.45
N LEU A 238 -0.38 17.31 10.43
CA LEU A 238 -1.13 16.08 10.68
C LEU A 238 -1.47 15.90 12.16
N THR A 239 -0.51 16.13 13.07
CA THR A 239 -0.72 15.95 14.52
C THR A 239 -1.65 17.02 15.10
N GLU A 240 -1.52 18.27 14.66
CA GLU A 240 -2.35 19.39 15.11
C GLU A 240 -3.75 19.38 14.48
N GLY A 241 -3.84 19.06 13.17
CA GLY A 241 -5.09 19.13 12.42
C GLY A 241 -5.97 17.88 12.52
N PHE A 242 -5.38 16.71 12.79
CA PHE A 242 -6.07 15.41 12.70
C PHE A 242 -5.75 14.50 13.90
N ALA A 243 -5.64 15.08 15.09
CA ALA A 243 -5.36 14.37 16.33
C ALA A 243 -6.30 13.16 16.52
N GLY A 244 -5.74 12.03 16.97
CA GLY A 244 -6.48 10.79 17.22
C GLY A 244 -6.60 9.84 16.02
N THR A 245 -6.28 10.30 14.80
CA THR A 245 -6.19 9.43 13.62
C THR A 245 -4.94 8.56 13.66
N GLN A 246 -4.95 7.44 12.93
CA GLN A 246 -3.77 6.58 12.83
C GLN A 246 -2.61 7.33 12.15
N GLU A 247 -2.92 8.14 11.13
CA GLU A 247 -1.94 8.94 10.41
C GLU A 247 -1.30 10.01 11.29
N ALA A 248 -2.06 10.65 12.19
CA ALA A 248 -1.50 11.58 13.17
C ALA A 248 -0.60 10.87 14.18
N LYS A 249 -0.92 9.65 14.61
CA LYS A 249 -0.03 8.86 15.48
C LYS A 249 1.29 8.51 14.78
N ILE A 250 1.23 8.08 13.52
CA ILE A 250 2.44 7.80 12.73
C ILE A 250 3.24 9.09 12.53
N ALA A 251 2.59 10.21 12.23
CA ALA A 251 3.25 11.50 12.08
C ALA A 251 3.93 11.96 13.38
N GLN A 252 3.31 11.73 14.54
CA GLN A 252 3.92 12.03 15.83
C GLN A 252 5.18 11.18 16.06
N GLN A 253 5.11 9.88 15.77
CA GLN A 253 6.25 8.99 15.89
C GLN A 253 7.41 9.44 14.98
N GLU A 254 7.12 9.83 13.74
CA GLU A 254 8.13 10.35 12.82
C GLU A 254 8.75 11.66 13.35
N LEU A 255 7.99 12.53 14.03
CA LEU A 255 8.53 13.72 14.70
C LEU A 255 9.43 13.37 15.89
N ASP A 256 9.04 12.36 16.68
CA ASP A 256 9.85 11.84 17.78
C ASP A 256 11.19 11.29 17.28
N ASP A 257 11.15 10.46 16.23
CA ASP A 257 12.34 9.87 15.59
C ASP A 257 13.27 10.94 14.99
N LEU A 258 12.70 12.08 14.58
CA LEU A 258 13.45 13.23 14.07
C LEU A 258 14.02 14.12 15.18
N GLY A 259 13.65 13.89 16.45
CA GLY A 259 14.08 14.62 17.64
C GLY A 259 13.46 16.01 17.78
N VAL A 260 12.22 16.20 17.31
CA VAL A 260 11.59 17.53 17.20
C VAL A 260 10.18 17.61 17.79
N SER A 261 9.78 16.59 18.55
CA SER A 261 8.50 16.50 19.24
C SER A 261 8.42 17.28 20.54
#